data_AF-A0A3C1H9V7-F1
#
_entry.id   AF-A0A3C1H9V7-F1
#
_cell.length_a   1.000
_cell.length_b   1.000
_cell.length_c   1.000
_cell.angle_alpha   90.00
_cell.angle_beta   90.00
_cell.angle_gamma   90.00
#
_symmetry.space_group_name_H-M   'P 1'
#
loop_
_entity.id
_entity.type
_entity.pdbx_description
1 polymer ?
#
loop_
_entity_poly.entity_id
_entity_poly.type
_entity_poly.pdbx_seq_one_letter_code
_entity_poly.pdbx_strand_id
1 'polypeptide(L)'
;MIPVIGLAVWAGLFPFAVGSLLMAGFTAVRPARPVPAPAARAVDPTPAAAPPPHHAPPPIPGLPPPLMPEAASGPLFVEDESVAGPPAGFFIRFVGTTIDVILLIILAKLFHFSPRGTWLVWVGYHVSMWTWRGATLGGRAVGTRLVELDGKPVDFPVALVRSLAAFLSALPLCLGFFWAAWDARKQSWHDKLSGTLVVRKRS
;
A
#
# COMPACT_ATOMS: atom_id res chain seq x y z
N MET A 1 -38.15 -6.48 2.29
CA MET A 1 -36.78 -6.22 2.79
C MET A 1 -35.86 -7.44 2.69
N ILE A 2 -36.38 -8.67 2.84
CA ILE A 2 -35.65 -9.94 2.69
C ILE A 2 -34.95 -10.12 1.31
N PRO A 3 -35.52 -9.76 0.15
CA PRO A 3 -34.84 -9.98 -1.14
C PRO A 3 -33.67 -9.03 -1.38
N VAL A 4 -33.69 -7.82 -0.79
CA VAL A 4 -32.60 -6.83 -0.93
C VAL A 4 -31.39 -7.25 -0.11
N ILE A 5 -31.61 -7.80 1.09
CA ILE A 5 -30.55 -8.38 1.92
C ILE A 5 -29.99 -9.62 1.21
N GLY A 6 -30.84 -10.48 0.64
CA GLY A 6 -30.41 -11.63 -0.16
C GLY A 6 -29.56 -11.23 -1.37
N LEU A 7 -29.96 -10.19 -2.11
CA LEU A 7 -29.23 -9.69 -3.28
C LEU A 7 -27.91 -9.00 -2.90
N ALA A 8 -27.88 -8.26 -1.79
CA ALA A 8 -26.66 -7.66 -1.26
C ALA A 8 -25.67 -8.70 -0.72
N VAL A 9 -26.18 -9.74 -0.04
CA VAL A 9 -25.37 -10.87 0.44
C VAL A 9 -24.86 -11.70 -0.74
N TRP A 10 -25.69 -11.95 -1.75
CA TRP A 10 -25.28 -12.62 -2.98
C TRP A 10 -24.24 -11.80 -3.76
N ALA A 11 -24.46 -10.50 -3.96
CA ALA A 11 -23.50 -9.61 -4.62
C ALA A 11 -22.18 -9.47 -3.84
N GLY A 12 -22.23 -9.61 -2.51
CA GLY A 12 -21.04 -9.65 -1.66
C GLY A 12 -20.30 -10.98 -1.72
N LEU A 13 -21.00 -12.11 -1.63
CA LEU A 13 -20.42 -13.45 -1.54
C LEU A 13 -20.01 -14.06 -2.89
N PHE A 14 -20.73 -13.73 -3.97
CA PHE A 14 -20.50 -14.28 -5.30
C PHE A 14 -19.09 -13.97 -5.84
N PRO A 15 -18.55 -12.74 -5.69
CA PRO A 15 -17.17 -12.44 -6.06
C PRO A 15 -16.13 -13.23 -5.23
N PHE A 16 -16.44 -13.55 -3.97
CA PHE A 16 -15.56 -14.36 -3.11
C PHE A 16 -15.52 -15.83 -3.51
N ALA A 17 -16.68 -16.41 -3.86
CA ALA A 17 -16.79 -17.80 -4.29
C ALA A 17 -16.10 -18.01 -5.65
N VAL A 18 -16.34 -17.12 -6.62
CA VAL A 18 -15.70 -17.18 -7.94
C VAL A 18 -14.20 -16.92 -7.84
N GLY A 19 -13.78 -15.91 -7.06
CA GLY A 19 -12.36 -15.59 -6.85
C GLY A 19 -11.58 -16.74 -6.20
N SER A 20 -12.17 -17.44 -5.23
CA SER A 20 -11.56 -18.60 -4.57
C SER A 20 -11.46 -19.81 -5.50
N LEU A 21 -12.50 -20.07 -6.30
CA LEU A 21 -12.53 -21.17 -7.26
C LEU A 21 -11.51 -20.97 -8.39
N LEU A 22 -11.40 -19.74 -8.91
CA LEU A 22 -10.41 -19.40 -9.92
C LEU A 22 -8.98 -19.52 -9.34
N MET A 23 -8.73 -19.03 -8.12
CA MET A 23 -7.43 -19.16 -7.48
C MET A 23 -7.03 -20.61 -7.24
N ALA A 24 -7.96 -21.47 -6.80
CA ALA A 24 -7.71 -22.90 -6.60
C ALA A 24 -7.41 -23.63 -7.93
N GLY A 25 -8.09 -23.23 -9.01
CA GLY A 25 -7.82 -23.77 -10.34
C GLY A 25 -6.43 -23.41 -10.88
N PHE A 26 -5.95 -22.18 -10.64
CA PHE A 26 -4.68 -21.73 -11.20
C PHE A 26 -3.44 -22.04 -10.33
N THR A 27 -3.58 -22.23 -9.02
CA THR A 27 -2.49 -22.76 -8.19
C THR A 27 -2.19 -24.21 -8.54
N ALA A 28 -3.19 -24.98 -8.98
CA ALA A 28 -3.03 -26.34 -9.47
C ALA A 28 -2.24 -26.44 -10.80
N VAL A 29 -2.11 -25.33 -11.54
CA VAL A 29 -1.47 -25.31 -12.87
C VAL A 29 -0.11 -24.61 -12.85
N ARG A 30 0.44 -24.24 -11.68
CA ARG A 30 1.78 -23.63 -11.64
C ARG A 30 2.84 -24.65 -12.02
N PRO A 31 3.56 -24.48 -13.15
CA PRO A 31 4.71 -25.33 -13.44
C PRO A 31 5.78 -25.08 -12.37
N ALA A 32 6.43 -26.15 -11.92
CA ALA A 32 7.52 -26.08 -10.97
C ALA A 32 8.59 -25.10 -11.49
N ARG A 33 8.99 -24.13 -10.67
CA ARG A 33 10.11 -23.23 -11.02
C ARG A 33 11.35 -24.10 -11.24
N PRO A 34 12.05 -23.97 -12.38
CA PRO A 34 13.36 -24.58 -12.55
C PRO A 34 14.28 -24.09 -11.43
N VAL A 35 14.85 -25.01 -10.67
CA VAL A 35 15.92 -24.71 -9.70
C VAL A 35 17.09 -24.15 -10.51
N PRO A 36 17.56 -22.91 -10.27
CA PRO A 36 18.75 -22.40 -10.93
C PRO A 36 19.92 -23.35 -10.64
N ALA A 37 20.56 -23.85 -11.69
CA ALA A 37 21.79 -24.60 -11.54
C ALA A 37 22.81 -23.75 -10.76
N PRO A 38 23.61 -24.36 -9.85
CA PRO A 38 24.61 -23.61 -9.11
C PRO A 38 25.55 -22.91 -10.09
N ALA A 39 25.50 -21.58 -10.11
CA ALA A 39 26.42 -20.77 -10.88
C ALA A 39 27.84 -21.14 -10.44
N ALA A 40 28.64 -21.65 -11.37
CA ALA A 40 30.06 -21.89 -11.16
C ALA A 40 30.67 -20.58 -10.61
N ARG A 41 31.37 -20.69 -9.48
CA ARG A 41 32.12 -19.60 -8.86
C ARG A 41 32.89 -18.84 -9.95
N ALA A 42 32.46 -17.62 -10.23
CA ALA A 42 33.30 -16.68 -10.94
C ALA A 42 34.54 -16.44 -10.07
N VAL A 43 35.71 -16.72 -10.64
CA VAL A 43 37.00 -16.40 -10.04
C VAL A 43 37.07 -14.88 -9.91
N ASP A 44 37.31 -14.37 -8.70
CA ASP A 44 37.46 -12.95 -8.43
C ASP A 44 38.57 -12.35 -9.32
N PRO A 45 38.31 -11.27 -10.07
CA PRO A 45 39.36 -10.53 -10.73
C PRO A 45 40.24 -9.84 -9.68
N THR A 46 41.56 -10.00 -9.83
CA THR A 46 42.63 -9.38 -9.05
C THR A 46 42.33 -7.93 -8.67
N PRO A 47 42.60 -7.47 -7.42
CA PRO A 47 42.35 -6.10 -7.01
C PRO A 47 43.15 -5.12 -7.88
N ALA A 48 42.42 -4.29 -8.65
CA ALA A 48 43.00 -3.13 -9.30
C ALA A 48 43.45 -2.12 -8.22
N ALA A 49 44.65 -1.59 -8.38
CA ALA A 49 45.27 -0.65 -7.45
C ALA A 49 44.36 0.54 -7.11
N ALA A 50 44.28 0.87 -5.83
CA ALA A 50 43.54 2.02 -5.32
C ALA A 50 44.10 3.34 -5.89
N PRO A 51 43.26 4.33 -6.23
CA PRO A 51 43.72 5.67 -6.58
C PRO A 51 44.37 6.38 -5.37
N PRO A 52 45.36 7.27 -5.60
CA PRO A 52 46.07 7.95 -4.53
C PRO A 52 45.14 8.88 -3.71
N PRO A 53 45.45 9.12 -2.42
CA PRO A 53 44.63 9.94 -1.55
C PRO A 53 44.59 11.40 -2.02
N HIS A 54 43.38 11.92 -2.26
CA HIS A 54 43.15 13.35 -2.45
C HIS A 54 43.40 14.07 -1.11
N HIS A 55 44.50 14.83 -1.02
CA HIS A 55 44.72 15.76 0.09
C HIS A 55 43.63 16.83 0.09
N ALA A 56 42.80 16.88 1.13
CA ALA A 56 41.89 17.99 1.37
C ALA A 56 42.71 19.28 1.60
N PRO A 57 42.34 20.42 1.00
CA PRO A 57 43.01 21.69 1.26
C PRO A 57 42.82 22.12 2.73
N PRO A 58 43.82 22.78 3.34
CA PRO A 58 43.74 23.20 4.74
C PRO A 58 42.62 24.22 4.96
N PRO A 59 41.98 24.22 6.14
CA PRO A 59 40.92 25.16 6.47
C PRO A 59 41.45 26.60 6.45
N ILE A 60 40.75 27.48 5.74
CA ILE A 60 41.08 28.91 5.62
C ILE A 60 40.75 29.59 6.96
N PRO A 61 41.74 30.18 7.67
CA PRO A 61 41.49 30.89 8.92
C PRO A 61 40.62 32.13 8.68
N GLY A 62 39.50 32.25 9.40
CA GLY A 62 38.66 33.47 9.41
C GLY A 62 37.27 33.34 8.77
N LEU A 63 36.90 32.18 8.24
CA LEU A 63 35.50 31.92 7.89
C LEU A 63 34.71 31.56 9.16
N PRO A 64 33.58 32.24 9.48
CA PRO A 64 32.66 31.72 10.48
C PRO A 64 32.19 30.32 10.04
N PRO A 65 32.02 29.36 10.97
CA PRO A 65 31.45 28.06 10.63
C PRO A 65 30.09 28.28 9.95
N PRO A 66 29.71 27.43 8.97
CA PRO A 66 28.42 27.56 8.31
C PRO A 66 27.33 27.61 9.37
N LEU A 67 26.51 28.67 9.35
CA LEU A 67 25.33 28.78 10.19
C LEU A 67 24.43 27.58 9.87
N MET A 68 24.48 26.56 10.74
CA MET A 68 23.54 25.46 10.69
C MET A 68 22.14 26.08 10.78
N PRO A 69 21.21 25.72 9.88
CA PRO A 69 19.81 26.05 10.09
C PRO A 69 19.42 25.51 11.47
N GLU A 70 19.04 26.45 12.33
CA GLU A 70 18.38 26.22 13.61
C GLU A 70 17.42 25.04 13.44
N ALA A 71 17.64 24.00 14.25
CA ALA A 71 16.81 22.81 14.26
C ALA A 71 15.38 23.22 14.56
N ALA A 72 14.65 23.55 13.50
CA ALA A 72 13.22 23.71 13.52
C ALA A 72 12.70 22.38 14.03
N SER A 73 12.23 22.39 15.26
CA SER A 73 11.39 21.37 15.87
C SER A 73 10.15 21.22 15.00
N GLY A 74 10.29 20.46 13.92
CA GLY A 74 9.21 19.94 13.10
C GLY A 74 8.42 18.90 13.90
N PRO A 75 7.12 18.74 13.58
CA PRO A 75 6.22 17.93 14.38
C PRO A 75 6.68 16.47 14.48
N LEU A 76 6.37 15.84 15.61
CA LEU A 76 6.58 14.43 16.00
C LEU A 76 6.21 13.41 14.90
N PHE A 77 7.03 13.29 13.86
CA PHE A 77 6.98 12.24 12.86
C PHE A 77 8.32 11.50 12.90
N VAL A 78 8.49 10.70 13.94
CA VAL A 78 9.58 9.74 14.06
C VAL A 78 9.34 8.60 13.06
N GLU A 79 10.17 8.60 12.02
CA GLU A 79 10.81 7.47 11.33
C GLU A 79 9.94 6.36 10.72
N ASP A 80 9.93 6.31 9.39
CA ASP A 80 10.59 5.25 8.61
C ASP A 80 10.47 5.59 7.12
N GLU A 81 11.44 6.36 6.62
CA GLU A 81 11.61 6.73 5.21
C GLU A 81 12.30 5.62 4.40
N SER A 82 12.65 4.46 5.00
CA SER A 82 13.65 3.57 4.39
C SER A 82 13.17 2.24 3.82
N VAL A 83 11.90 1.83 3.98
CA VAL A 83 11.50 0.49 3.51
C VAL A 83 10.14 0.45 2.81
N ALA A 84 10.13 0.83 1.54
CA ALA A 84 9.13 0.30 0.62
C ALA A 84 9.39 -1.21 0.47
N GLY A 85 8.82 -2.00 1.37
CA GLY A 85 8.85 -3.45 1.29
C GLY A 85 8.14 -3.94 0.03
N PRO A 86 8.18 -5.25 -0.24
CA PRO A 86 7.56 -5.80 -1.44
C PRO A 86 6.07 -5.42 -1.53
N PRO A 87 5.53 -5.22 -2.76
CA PRO A 87 4.13 -4.91 -2.95
C PRO A 87 3.23 -5.89 -2.20
N ALA A 88 2.26 -5.36 -1.46
CA ALA A 88 1.35 -6.18 -0.68
C ALA A 88 0.44 -6.97 -1.62
N GLY A 89 0.46 -8.30 -1.46
CA GLY A 89 -0.42 -9.18 -2.23
C GLY A 89 -1.91 -8.91 -1.96
N PHE A 90 -2.76 -9.29 -2.91
CA PHE A 90 -4.21 -9.11 -2.85
C PHE A 90 -4.84 -9.56 -1.52
N PHE A 91 -4.51 -10.77 -1.03
CA PHE A 91 -5.12 -11.32 0.19
C PHE A 91 -4.82 -10.51 1.44
N ILE A 92 -3.63 -9.94 1.57
CA ILE A 92 -3.26 -9.12 2.73
C ILE A 92 -4.08 -7.83 2.72
N ARG A 93 -4.20 -7.21 1.55
CA ARG A 93 -5.02 -6.02 1.35
C ARG A 93 -6.49 -6.33 1.61
N PHE A 94 -6.97 -7.49 1.16
CA PHE A 94 -8.32 -7.96 1.41
C PHE A 94 -8.63 -8.11 2.90
N VAL A 95 -7.79 -8.83 3.65
CA VAL A 95 -7.96 -8.99 5.11
C VAL A 95 -7.97 -7.64 5.81
N GLY A 96 -7.04 -6.74 5.47
CA GLY A 96 -7.01 -5.38 6.02
C GLY A 96 -8.31 -4.62 5.74
N THR A 97 -8.79 -4.64 4.49
CA THR A 97 -10.05 -3.99 4.11
C THR A 97 -11.27 -4.64 4.79
N THR A 98 -11.30 -5.96 5.00
CA THR A 98 -12.38 -6.63 5.73
C THR A 98 -12.45 -6.14 7.18
N ILE A 99 -11.30 -5.97 7.84
CA ILE A 99 -11.23 -5.40 9.19
C ILE A 99 -11.81 -3.97 9.20
N ASP A 100 -11.41 -3.13 8.24
CA ASP A 100 -11.93 -1.77 8.11
C ASP A 100 -13.45 -1.74 7.87
N VAL A 101 -13.98 -2.64 7.03
CA VAL A 101 -15.41 -2.78 6.75
C VAL A 101 -16.19 -3.14 8.02
N ILE A 102 -15.73 -4.17 8.75
CA ILE A 102 -16.39 -4.61 9.98
C ILE A 102 -16.41 -3.47 11.01
N LEU A 103 -15.26 -2.82 11.21
CA LEU A 103 -15.12 -1.67 12.11
C LEU A 103 -16.15 -0.57 11.78
N LEU A 104 -16.22 -0.18 10.51
CA LEU A 104 -17.11 0.90 10.07
C LEU A 104 -18.59 0.50 10.10
N ILE A 105 -18.94 -0.77 9.85
CA ILE A 105 -20.32 -1.25 10.00
C ILE A 105 -20.75 -1.22 11.47
N ILE A 106 -19.89 -1.67 12.39
CA ILE A 106 -20.17 -1.62 13.83
C ILE A 106 -20.40 -0.17 14.26
N LEU A 107 -19.51 0.74 13.85
CA LEU A 107 -19.63 2.16 14.15
C LEU A 107 -20.92 2.76 13.56
N ALA A 108 -21.24 2.46 12.30
CA ALA A 108 -22.44 2.94 11.65
C ALA A 108 -23.72 2.48 12.35
N LYS A 109 -23.76 1.23 12.81
CA LYS A 109 -24.89 0.69 13.58
C LYS A 109 -24.99 1.31 14.96
N LEU A 110 -23.88 1.44 15.67
CA LEU A 110 -23.82 2.00 17.01
C LEU A 110 -24.31 3.46 17.06
N PHE A 111 -23.92 4.24 16.04
CA PHE A 111 -24.29 5.66 15.93
C PHE A 111 -25.53 5.91 15.06
N HIS A 112 -26.21 4.84 14.62
CA HIS A 112 -27.40 4.91 13.77
C HIS A 112 -27.22 5.80 12.52
N PHE A 113 -26.04 5.75 11.89
CA PHE A 113 -25.78 6.56 10.71
C PHE A 113 -26.70 6.14 9.55
N SER A 114 -27.24 7.14 8.85
CA SER A 114 -27.96 6.91 7.60
C SER A 114 -27.02 6.28 6.55
N PRO A 115 -27.54 5.61 5.51
CA PRO A 115 -26.69 5.06 4.45
C PRO A 115 -25.79 6.13 3.81
N ARG A 116 -26.33 7.33 3.55
CA ARG A 116 -25.57 8.47 3.03
C ARG A 116 -24.49 8.93 4.01
N GLY A 117 -24.80 8.99 5.30
CA GLY A 117 -23.82 9.32 6.34
C GLY A 117 -22.71 8.29 6.45
N THR A 118 -23.05 7.00 6.34
CA THR A 118 -22.08 5.90 6.36
C THR A 118 -21.08 6.01 5.21
N TRP A 119 -21.53 6.43 4.02
CA TRP A 119 -20.64 6.70 2.89
C TRP A 119 -19.68 7.85 3.15
N LEU A 120 -20.15 8.95 3.76
CA LEU A 120 -19.29 10.08 4.11
C LEU A 120 -18.25 9.68 5.16
N VAL A 121 -18.66 8.90 6.17
CA VAL A 121 -17.76 8.34 7.19
C VAL A 121 -16.73 7.41 6.54
N TRP A 122 -17.14 6.57 5.59
CA TRP A 122 -16.22 5.69 4.86
C TRP A 122 -15.12 6.47 4.14
N VAL A 123 -15.49 7.48 3.35
CA VAL A 123 -14.54 8.32 2.61
C VAL A 123 -13.66 9.11 3.59
N GLY A 124 -14.25 9.76 4.58
CA GLY A 124 -13.52 10.55 5.57
C GLY A 124 -12.51 9.71 6.36
N TYR A 125 -12.90 8.50 6.78
CA TYR A 125 -12.01 7.55 7.45
C TYR A 125 -10.80 7.17 6.58
N HIS A 126 -11.03 6.76 5.34
CA HIS A 126 -9.95 6.33 4.45
C HIS A 126 -9.02 7.49 4.10
N VAL A 127 -9.57 8.64 3.74
CA VAL A 127 -8.78 9.83 3.39
C VAL A 127 -7.94 10.27 4.59
N SER A 128 -8.53 10.44 5.77
CA SER A 128 -7.81 10.87 6.96
C SER A 128 -6.73 9.88 7.42
N MET A 129 -7.02 8.57 7.37
CA MET A 129 -6.05 7.55 7.76
C MET A 129 -4.89 7.43 6.77
N TRP A 130 -5.16 7.55 5.47
CA TRP A 130 -4.10 7.53 4.45
C TRP A 130 -3.20 8.76 4.53
N THR A 131 -3.77 9.95 4.73
CA THR A 131 -2.96 11.17 4.84
C THR A 131 -2.15 11.24 6.12
N TRP A 132 -2.74 10.86 7.26
CA TRP A 132 -2.06 11.01 8.54
C TRP A 132 -1.13 9.85 8.87
N ARG A 133 -1.56 8.61 8.58
CA ARG A 133 -0.87 7.40 9.03
C ARG A 133 -0.29 6.57 7.88
N GLY A 134 -0.56 6.95 6.64
CA GLY A 134 -0.13 6.18 5.46
C GLY A 134 -0.76 4.79 5.40
N ALA A 135 -1.79 4.49 6.19
CA ALA A 135 -2.43 3.18 6.26
C ALA A 135 -3.74 3.27 7.06
N THR A 136 -4.75 2.50 6.66
CA THR A 136 -5.98 2.31 7.46
C THR A 136 -5.69 1.49 8.71
N LEU A 137 -6.61 1.48 9.68
CA LEU A 137 -6.45 0.68 10.90
C LEU A 137 -6.31 -0.82 10.58
N GLY A 138 -7.13 -1.34 9.66
CA GLY A 138 -7.02 -2.71 9.15
C GLY A 138 -5.70 -2.94 8.40
N GLY A 139 -5.29 -2.00 7.55
CA GLY A 139 -4.00 -2.05 6.86
C GLY A 139 -2.82 -2.11 7.83
N ARG A 140 -2.86 -1.31 8.90
CA ARG A 140 -1.85 -1.33 9.96
C ARG A 140 -1.84 -2.66 10.71
N ALA A 141 -3.00 -3.24 11.00
CA ALA A 141 -3.11 -4.53 11.65
C ALA A 141 -2.46 -5.66 10.83
N VAL A 142 -2.51 -5.56 9.50
CA VAL A 142 -1.86 -6.53 8.59
C VAL A 142 -0.46 -6.11 8.11
N GLY A 143 0.09 -5.03 8.67
CA GLY A 143 1.44 -4.55 8.36
C GLY A 143 1.61 -3.96 6.96
N THR A 144 0.57 -3.33 6.39
CA THR A 144 0.67 -2.61 5.11
C THR A 144 0.78 -1.10 5.28
N ARG A 145 1.35 -0.47 4.27
CA ARG A 145 1.46 0.98 4.11
C ARG A 145 1.11 1.36 2.67
N LEU A 146 0.41 2.46 2.52
CA LEU A 146 0.12 3.11 1.26
C LEU A 146 1.16 4.21 1.04
N VAL A 147 1.78 4.19 -0.14
CA VAL A 147 2.78 5.17 -0.58
C VAL A 147 2.43 5.61 -2.00
N GLU A 148 2.88 6.80 -2.39
CA GLU A 148 2.83 7.22 -3.79
C GLU A 148 3.88 6.47 -4.62
N LEU A 149 3.73 6.48 -5.95
CA LEU A 149 4.70 5.84 -6.84
C LEU A 149 6.11 6.41 -6.72
N ASP A 150 6.24 7.68 -6.32
CA ASP A 150 7.51 8.36 -6.05
C ASP A 150 8.10 8.01 -4.66
N GLY A 151 7.46 7.09 -3.92
CA GLY A 151 7.89 6.68 -2.58
C GLY A 151 7.46 7.62 -1.45
N LYS A 152 6.87 8.77 -1.80
CA LYS A 152 6.39 9.78 -0.86
C LYS A 152 5.16 9.31 -0.07
N PRO A 153 4.90 9.88 1.12
CA PRO A 153 3.63 9.72 1.81
C PRO A 153 2.48 10.24 0.93
N VAL A 154 1.28 9.72 1.17
CA VAL A 154 0.10 10.06 0.36
C VAL A 154 -0.50 11.39 0.79
N ASP A 155 -0.62 12.32 -0.16
CA ASP A 155 -1.24 13.61 0.07
C ASP A 155 -2.78 13.53 0.08
N PHE A 156 -3.43 14.54 0.67
CA PHE A 156 -4.89 14.63 0.75
C PHE A 156 -5.61 14.54 -0.60
N PRO A 157 -5.19 15.29 -1.65
CA PRO A 157 -5.82 15.18 -2.96
C PRO A 157 -5.69 13.78 -3.55
N VAL A 158 -4.54 13.14 -3.36
CA VAL A 158 -4.27 11.79 -3.85
C VAL A 158 -5.14 10.77 -3.11
N ALA A 159 -5.25 10.87 -1.78
CA ALA A 159 -6.13 10.03 -0.98
C ALA A 159 -7.62 10.19 -1.34
N LEU A 160 -8.05 11.42 -1.65
CA LEU A 160 -9.42 11.71 -2.09
C LEU A 160 -9.71 11.12 -3.47
N VAL A 161 -8.84 11.37 -4.46
CA VAL A 161 -8.96 10.81 -5.81
C VAL A 161 -8.96 9.28 -5.74
N ARG A 162 -8.08 8.70 -4.93
CA ARG A 162 -8.04 7.25 -4.66
C ARG A 162 -9.36 6.73 -4.10
N SER A 163 -9.95 7.43 -3.13
CA SER A 163 -11.24 7.07 -2.54
C SER A 163 -12.38 7.13 -3.56
N LEU A 164 -12.38 8.15 -4.42
CA LEU A 164 -13.37 8.30 -5.48
C LEU A 164 -13.20 7.23 -6.58
N ALA A 165 -11.96 6.96 -6.97
CA ALA A 165 -11.61 5.93 -7.94
C ALA A 165 -11.96 4.51 -7.46
N ALA A 166 -12.01 4.30 -6.14
CA ALA A 166 -12.45 3.04 -5.56
C ALA A 166 -13.92 2.74 -5.90
N PHE A 167 -14.78 3.76 -6.04
CA PHE A 167 -16.16 3.57 -6.52
C PHE A 167 -16.19 3.08 -7.96
N LEU A 168 -15.37 3.68 -8.84
CA LEU A 168 -15.25 3.23 -10.23
C LEU A 168 -14.72 1.80 -10.31
N SER A 169 -13.83 1.42 -9.39
CA SER A 169 -13.32 0.04 -9.27
C SER A 169 -14.39 -0.95 -8.78
N ALA A 170 -15.41 -0.47 -8.05
CA ALA A 170 -16.49 -1.29 -7.50
C ALA A 170 -17.62 -1.53 -8.51
N LEU A 171 -17.89 -0.57 -9.40
CA LEU A 171 -18.95 -0.65 -10.43
C LEU A 171 -18.93 -1.94 -11.28
N PRO A 172 -17.77 -2.39 -11.82
CA PRO A 172 -17.70 -3.64 -12.59
C PRO A 172 -17.62 -4.86 -11.66
N LEU A 173 -18.57 -5.02 -10.73
CA LEU A 173 -18.60 -6.14 -9.76
C LEU A 173 -17.28 -6.33 -8.99
N CYS A 174 -16.71 -5.22 -8.50
CA CYS A 174 -15.42 -5.20 -7.79
C CYS A 174 -14.21 -5.68 -8.61
N LEU A 175 -14.33 -5.85 -9.93
CA LEU A 175 -13.23 -6.30 -10.80
C LEU A 175 -11.98 -5.43 -10.67
N GLY A 176 -12.14 -4.12 -10.48
CA GLY A 176 -11.03 -3.20 -10.28
C GLY A 176 -10.22 -3.49 -9.01
N PHE A 177 -10.81 -4.09 -7.99
CA PHE A 177 -10.12 -4.55 -6.78
C PHE A 177 -9.39 -5.88 -7.02
N PHE A 178 -10.02 -6.81 -7.73
CA PHE A 178 -9.40 -8.11 -8.08
C PHE A 178 -8.20 -7.98 -9.02
N TRP A 179 -8.12 -6.88 -9.78
CA TRP A 179 -6.97 -6.60 -10.67
C TRP A 179 -5.62 -6.68 -9.95
N ALA A 180 -5.57 -6.30 -8.67
CA ALA A 180 -4.36 -6.36 -7.85
C ALA A 180 -3.82 -7.79 -7.64
N ALA A 181 -4.63 -8.84 -7.86
CA ALA A 181 -4.19 -10.22 -7.69
C ALA A 181 -3.16 -10.64 -8.76
N TRP A 182 -3.30 -10.14 -9.98
CA TRP A 182 -2.55 -10.57 -11.16
C TRP A 182 -1.72 -9.47 -11.81
N ASP A 183 -1.96 -8.19 -11.47
CA ASP A 183 -1.08 -7.10 -11.85
C ASP A 183 0.36 -7.32 -11.35
N ALA A 184 1.34 -7.04 -12.21
CA ALA A 184 2.77 -7.23 -11.91
C ALA A 184 3.23 -6.38 -10.70
N ARG A 185 2.63 -5.20 -10.51
CA ARG A 185 2.89 -4.31 -9.37
C ARG A 185 1.88 -4.49 -8.23
N LYS A 186 0.98 -5.48 -8.32
CA LYS A 186 -0.11 -5.70 -7.35
C LYS A 186 -1.00 -4.47 -7.14
N GLN A 187 -1.19 -3.67 -8.19
CA GLN A 187 -2.03 -2.46 -8.17
C GLN A 187 -3.46 -2.77 -8.61
N SER A 188 -4.44 -2.21 -7.91
CA SER A 188 -5.84 -2.13 -8.35
C SER A 188 -6.05 -0.97 -9.34
N TRP A 189 -7.24 -0.85 -9.93
CA TRP A 189 -7.56 0.28 -10.82
C TRP A 189 -7.51 1.62 -10.10
N HIS A 190 -8.04 1.71 -8.88
CA HIS A 190 -7.97 2.92 -8.08
C HIS A 190 -6.55 3.26 -7.64
N ASP A 191 -5.69 2.26 -7.43
CA ASP A 191 -4.26 2.49 -7.17
C ASP A 191 -3.57 3.13 -8.37
N LYS A 192 -3.85 2.61 -9.58
CA LYS A 192 -3.28 3.11 -10.83
C LYS A 192 -3.75 4.54 -11.12
N LEU A 193 -5.05 4.80 -10.94
CA LEU A 193 -5.64 6.10 -11.20
C LEU A 193 -5.12 7.18 -10.24
N SER A 194 -4.83 6.81 -8.99
CA SER A 194 -4.29 7.74 -8.00
C SER A 194 -2.76 7.73 -7.91
N GLY A 195 -2.05 6.97 -8.75
CA GLY A 195 -0.58 6.91 -8.69
C GLY A 195 -0.03 6.40 -7.36
N THR A 196 -0.68 5.40 -6.75
CA THR A 196 -0.27 4.87 -5.43
C THR A 196 0.05 3.38 -5.48
N LEU A 197 0.73 2.91 -4.43
CA LEU A 197 1.13 1.54 -4.24
C LEU A 197 0.96 1.14 -2.77
N VAL A 198 0.45 -0.06 -2.52
CA VAL A 198 0.42 -0.62 -1.16
C VAL A 198 1.61 -1.57 -1.01
N VAL A 199 2.45 -1.26 -0.03
CA VAL A 199 3.67 -2.01 0.32
C VAL A 199 3.51 -2.65 1.69
N ARG A 200 4.27 -3.71 1.95
CA ARG A 200 4.38 -4.28 3.31
C ARG A 200 5.46 -3.53 4.09
N LYS A 201 5.24 -3.29 5.38
CA LYS A 201 6.32 -2.88 6.28
C LYS A 201 7.27 -4.07 6.47
N ARG A 202 8.57 -3.84 6.33
CA ARG A 202 9.58 -4.87 6.64
C ARG A 202 9.84 -4.81 8.14
N SER A 203 9.49 -5.88 8.85
CA SER A 203 9.85 -6.10 10.26
C SER A 203 11.26 -6.61 10.39
#